data_AF-A0A2M8DE72-F1
#
_entry.id   AF-A0A2M8DE72-F1
#
_cell.length_a   1.000
_cell.length_b   1.000
_cell.length_c   1.000
_cell.angle_alpha   90.00
_cell.angle_beta   90.00
_cell.angle_gamma   90.00
#
_symmetry.space_group_name_H-M   'P 1'
#
loop_
_entity.id
_entity.type
_entity.pdbx_description
1 polymer ?
#
loop_
_entity_poly.entity_id
_entity_poly.type
_entity_poly.pdbx_seq_one_letter_code
_entity_poly.pdbx_strand_id
1 'polypeptide(L)'
;MEKYLKVELDHIHLMRGGDILIHCLWIEKIMVALIILKKHPRIVRKFNQPISYKIPMVMVKERCVYWKKDFSHIIEEFIKIFNPVIDIRNKLKQIYIKRNILSHSNIKLGQKYFLYRPKNRKKLIEAGEVFNLNKIPNQANPIVLKIDYSNEINYINDFNIIQFLDQQYFLKEAVKLDVIYSHLR
;
A
#
# COMPACT_ATOMS: atom_id res chain seq x y z
N MET A 1 -9.20 -30.24 -24.97
CA MET A 1 -8.13 -29.30 -24.61
C MET A 1 -8.66 -27.94 -24.10
N GLU A 2 -9.97 -27.66 -24.14
CA GLU A 2 -10.56 -26.37 -23.72
C GLU A 2 -10.95 -26.27 -22.22
N LYS A 3 -10.92 -27.37 -21.46
CA LYS A 3 -11.38 -27.39 -20.06
C LYS A 3 -10.35 -26.85 -19.05
N TYR A 4 -9.08 -26.73 -19.46
CA TYR A 4 -7.99 -26.26 -18.59
C TYR A 4 -7.71 -24.75 -18.72
N LEU A 5 -8.16 -24.09 -19.80
CA LEU A 5 -8.01 -22.64 -20.00
C LEU A 5 -9.04 -21.81 -19.24
N LYS A 6 -10.15 -22.42 -18.78
CA LYS A 6 -11.23 -21.69 -18.08
C LYS A 6 -10.94 -21.42 -16.60
N VAL A 7 -9.93 -22.10 -16.03
CA VAL A 7 -9.56 -21.98 -14.60
C VAL A 7 -8.75 -20.70 -14.34
N GLU A 8 -8.07 -20.12 -15.34
CA GLU A 8 -7.19 -18.96 -15.13
C GLU A 8 -7.92 -17.62 -14.92
N LEU A 9 -9.19 -17.50 -15.34
CA LEU A 9 -9.93 -16.22 -15.26
C LEU A 9 -10.77 -16.05 -13.98
N ASP A 10 -11.15 -17.14 -13.30
CA ASP A 10 -12.10 -17.05 -12.18
C ASP A 10 -11.46 -16.53 -10.87
N HIS A 11 -10.12 -16.51 -10.78
CA HIS A 11 -9.38 -16.05 -9.61
C HIS A 11 -8.59 -14.75 -9.81
N ILE A 12 -8.64 -14.16 -11.02
CA ILE A 12 -7.80 -13.00 -11.36
C ILE A 12 -8.01 -11.82 -10.38
N HIS A 13 -9.23 -11.60 -9.91
CA HIS A 13 -9.51 -10.54 -8.95
C HIS A 13 -8.88 -10.81 -7.58
N LEU A 14 -8.91 -12.07 -7.13
CA LEU A 14 -8.34 -12.48 -5.85
C LEU A 14 -6.81 -12.32 -5.88
N MET A 15 -6.18 -12.81 -6.94
CA MET A 15 -4.73 -12.68 -7.14
C MET A 15 -4.33 -11.21 -7.18
N ARG A 16 -4.93 -10.43 -8.08
CA ARG A 16 -4.60 -9.00 -8.25
C ARG A 16 -4.86 -8.17 -7.01
N GLY A 17 -5.98 -8.40 -6.32
CA GLY A 17 -6.29 -7.75 -5.05
C GLY A 17 -5.30 -8.11 -3.95
N GLY A 18 -4.91 -9.39 -3.88
CA GLY A 18 -3.87 -9.88 -2.98
C GLY A 18 -2.49 -9.26 -3.26
N ASP A 19 -2.10 -9.21 -4.54
CA ASP A 19 -0.82 -8.63 -4.98
C ASP A 19 -0.74 -7.15 -4.59
N ILE A 20 -1.80 -6.36 -4.88
CA ILE A 20 -1.87 -4.96 -4.47
C ILE A 20 -1.77 -4.83 -2.95
N LEU A 21 -2.44 -5.68 -2.18
CA LEU A 21 -2.38 -5.63 -0.72
C LEU A 21 -0.95 -5.89 -0.20
N ILE A 22 -0.26 -6.90 -0.73
CA ILE A 22 1.12 -7.21 -0.37
C ILE A 22 2.05 -6.03 -0.69
N HIS A 23 1.88 -5.41 -1.87
CA HIS A 23 2.66 -4.24 -2.22
C HIS A 23 2.34 -3.02 -1.35
N CYS A 24 1.10 -2.84 -0.88
CA CYS A 24 0.79 -1.79 0.08
C CYS A 24 1.53 -2.00 1.41
N LEU A 25 1.60 -3.25 1.90
CA LEU A 25 2.35 -3.60 3.11
C LEU A 25 3.86 -3.39 2.92
N TRP A 26 4.37 -3.65 1.72
CA TRP A 26 5.76 -3.36 1.35
C TRP A 26 6.08 -1.87 1.41
N ILE A 27 5.22 -1.03 0.83
CA ILE A 27 5.33 0.43 0.89
C ILE A 27 5.33 0.91 2.35
N GLU A 28 4.40 0.40 3.17
CA GLU A 28 4.33 0.68 4.61
C GLU A 28 5.65 0.35 5.33
N LYS A 29 6.23 -0.82 5.07
CA LYS A 29 7.53 -1.25 5.65
C LYS A 29 8.66 -0.30 5.27
N ILE A 30 8.76 0.12 4.01
CA ILE A 30 9.80 1.06 3.55
C ILE A 30 9.63 2.42 4.23
N MET A 31 8.40 2.94 4.29
CA MET A 31 8.11 4.21 4.94
C MET A 31 8.55 4.18 6.41
N VAL A 32 8.21 3.13 7.14
CA VAL A 32 8.64 2.95 8.54
C VAL A 32 10.16 2.93 8.65
N ALA A 33 10.85 2.18 7.79
CA ALA A 33 12.30 2.11 7.82
C ALA A 33 12.96 3.49 7.56
N LEU A 34 12.46 4.24 6.57
CA LEU A 34 12.94 5.59 6.26
C LEU A 34 12.69 6.56 7.43
N ILE A 35 11.51 6.52 8.06
CA ILE A 35 11.20 7.33 9.24
C ILE A 35 12.21 7.05 10.37
N ILE A 36 12.44 5.78 10.69
CA ILE A 36 13.35 5.38 11.76
C ILE A 36 14.77 5.86 11.45
N LEU A 37 15.26 5.64 10.23
CA LEU A 37 16.62 6.03 9.84
C LEU A 37 16.78 7.56 9.82
N LYS A 38 15.75 8.32 9.46
CA LYS A 38 15.75 9.78 9.56
C LYS A 38 15.84 10.26 11.01
N LYS A 39 15.09 9.63 11.92
CA LYS A 39 15.08 9.99 13.35
C LYS A 39 16.34 9.56 14.09
N HIS A 40 16.99 8.51 13.62
CA HIS A 40 18.18 7.93 14.24
C HIS A 40 19.37 7.90 13.26
N PRO A 41 19.89 9.05 12.81
CA PRO A 41 20.93 9.09 11.77
C PRO A 41 22.21 8.33 12.16
N ARG A 42 22.51 8.23 13.47
CA ARG A 42 23.67 7.50 13.99
C ARG A 42 23.67 6.00 13.66
N ILE A 43 22.53 5.40 13.35
CA ILE A 43 22.45 3.97 13.01
C ILE A 43 22.58 3.70 11.51
N VAL A 44 22.53 4.72 10.63
CA VAL A 44 22.62 4.57 9.17
C VAL A 44 23.89 3.83 8.76
N ARG A 45 25.05 4.27 9.27
CA ARG A 45 26.33 3.61 8.96
C ARG A 45 26.32 2.12 9.32
N LYS A 46 25.72 1.74 10.45
CA LYS A 46 25.60 0.33 10.87
C LYS A 46 24.61 -0.43 10.00
N PHE A 47 23.50 0.22 9.63
CA PHE A 47 22.48 -0.34 8.75
C PHE A 47 23.01 -0.65 7.34
N ASN A 48 23.93 0.16 6.84
CA ASN A 48 24.55 -0.04 5.52
C ASN A 48 25.64 -1.12 5.49
N GLN A 49 26.03 -1.71 6.62
CA GLN A 49 27.10 -2.70 6.61
C GLN A 49 26.62 -4.00 5.94
N PRO A 50 27.26 -4.46 4.85
CA PRO A 50 26.86 -5.66 4.13
C PRO A 50 27.07 -6.95 4.93
N ILE A 51 27.94 -6.91 5.95
CA ILE A 51 28.46 -8.11 6.65
C ILE A 51 27.66 -8.45 7.93
N SER A 52 26.77 -7.58 8.42
CA SER A 52 25.90 -7.94 9.53
C SER A 52 24.44 -8.00 9.07
N TYR A 53 23.93 -9.21 8.86
CA TYR A 53 22.49 -9.50 8.87
C TYR A 53 21.78 -9.04 10.18
N LYS A 54 22.54 -8.51 11.14
CA LYS A 54 22.04 -7.92 12.37
C LYS A 54 21.60 -6.48 12.11
N ILE A 55 20.30 -6.35 11.83
CA ILE A 55 19.58 -5.08 11.89
C ILE A 55 19.91 -4.40 13.23
N PRO A 56 20.30 -3.10 13.26
CA PRO A 56 20.61 -2.42 14.50
C PRO A 56 19.48 -2.58 15.52
N MET A 57 19.80 -2.94 16.77
CA MET A 57 18.80 -3.22 17.80
C MET A 57 17.82 -2.04 18.02
N VAL A 58 18.29 -0.81 17.83
CA VAL A 58 17.44 0.40 17.86
C VAL A 58 16.34 0.32 16.79
N MET A 59 16.68 -0.06 15.56
CA MET A 59 15.71 -0.21 14.48
C MET A 59 14.72 -1.34 14.76
N VAL A 60 15.17 -2.46 15.35
CA VAL A 60 14.28 -3.56 15.76
C VAL A 60 13.25 -3.06 16.79
N LYS A 61 13.71 -2.37 17.85
CA LYS A 61 12.84 -1.81 18.88
C LYS A 61 11.81 -0.83 18.30
N GLU A 62 12.26 0.09 17.45
CA GLU A 62 11.37 1.06 16.80
C GLU A 62 10.36 0.37 15.89
N ARG A 63 10.77 -0.62 15.08
CA ARG A 63 9.83 -1.38 14.24
C ARG A 63 8.73 -2.06 15.05
N CYS A 64 9.04 -2.62 16.22
CA CYS A 64 8.03 -3.18 17.12
C CYS A 64 7.02 -2.13 17.62
N VAL A 65 7.43 -0.87 17.78
CA VAL A 65 6.51 0.23 18.10
C VAL A 65 5.63 0.55 16.91
N TYR A 66 6.19 0.65 15.70
CA TYR A 66 5.41 0.93 14.49
C TYR A 66 4.45 -0.20 14.11
N TRP A 67 4.76 -1.47 14.42
CA TRP A 67 3.84 -2.59 14.19
C TRP A 67 2.53 -2.51 14.95
N LYS A 68 2.47 -1.70 16.02
CA LYS A 68 1.25 -1.47 16.79
C LYS A 68 0.44 -0.29 16.25
N LYS A 69 0.96 0.46 15.28
CA LYS A 69 0.31 1.64 14.71
C LYS A 69 -0.49 1.26 13.47
N ASP A 70 -1.61 1.95 13.27
CA ASP A 70 -2.34 1.90 12.01
C ASP A 70 -1.56 2.60 10.88
N PHE A 71 -1.78 2.16 9.64
CA PHE A 71 -1.10 2.73 8.48
C PHE A 71 -1.35 4.24 8.29
N SER A 72 -2.51 4.76 8.73
CA SER A 72 -2.79 6.20 8.70
C SER A 72 -1.76 7.00 9.49
N HIS A 73 -1.38 6.53 10.68
CA HIS A 73 -0.39 7.18 11.53
C HIS A 73 0.99 7.18 10.87
N ILE A 74 1.35 6.08 10.21
CA ILE A 74 2.62 5.95 9.49
C ILE A 74 2.68 6.97 8.34
N ILE A 75 1.59 7.14 7.59
CA ILE A 75 1.52 8.11 6.49
C ILE A 75 1.59 9.55 6.99
N GLU A 76 0.81 9.89 8.00
CA GLU A 76 0.81 11.24 8.58
C GLU A 76 2.21 11.61 9.09
N GLU A 77 2.86 10.67 9.77
CA GLU A 77 4.21 10.84 10.29
C GLU A 77 5.25 10.95 9.16
N PHE A 78 5.15 10.10 8.13
CA PHE A 78 6.02 10.18 6.96
C PHE A 78 5.89 11.53 6.25
N ILE A 79 4.66 11.99 6.00
CA ILE A 79 4.38 13.27 5.36
C ILE A 79 4.96 14.42 6.18
N LYS A 80 4.83 14.37 7.52
CA LYS A 80 5.38 15.37 8.42
C LYS A 80 6.91 15.43 8.36
N ILE A 81 7.57 14.28 8.27
CA ILE A 81 9.04 14.17 8.32
C ILE A 81 9.70 14.51 6.98
N PHE A 82 9.16 13.98 5.88
CA PHE A 82 9.75 14.10 4.54
C PHE A 82 9.16 15.24 3.70
N ASN A 83 8.03 15.81 4.16
CA ASN A 83 7.33 16.91 3.50
C ASN A 83 7.20 16.74 1.96
N PRO A 84 6.67 15.60 1.46
CA PRO A 84 6.53 15.36 0.03
C PRO A 84 5.68 16.43 -0.66
N VAL A 85 5.94 16.65 -1.95
CA VAL A 85 5.07 17.45 -2.81
C VAL A 85 3.67 16.83 -2.93
N ILE A 86 2.69 17.64 -3.33
CA ILE A 86 1.27 17.25 -3.33
C ILE A 86 0.96 15.98 -4.14
N ASP A 87 1.62 15.80 -5.28
CA ASP A 87 1.43 14.60 -6.11
C ASP A 87 1.81 13.30 -5.38
N ILE A 88 2.93 13.33 -4.66
CA ILE A 88 3.38 12.19 -3.85
C ILE A 88 2.41 11.93 -2.69
N ARG A 89 1.92 12.99 -2.03
CA ARG A 89 0.91 12.85 -0.97
C ARG A 89 -0.36 12.17 -1.50
N ASN A 90 -0.80 12.55 -2.69
CA ASN A 90 -1.97 11.95 -3.32
C ASN A 90 -1.74 10.47 -3.64
N LYS A 91 -0.58 10.11 -4.19
CA LYS A 91 -0.20 8.70 -4.42
C LYS A 91 -0.18 7.88 -3.13
N LEU A 92 0.44 8.39 -2.06
CA LEU A 92 0.43 7.73 -0.74
C LEU A 92 -1.00 7.55 -0.19
N LYS A 93 -1.84 8.57 -0.34
CA LYS A 93 -3.26 8.52 0.07
C LYS A 93 -4.04 7.47 -0.72
N GLN A 94 -3.78 7.32 -2.02
CA GLN A 94 -4.41 6.27 -2.84
C GLN A 94 -4.03 4.86 -2.34
N ILE A 95 -2.73 4.62 -2.09
CA ILE A 95 -2.23 3.35 -1.54
C ILE A 95 -2.89 3.02 -0.18
N TYR A 96 -2.98 4.02 0.71
CA TYR A 96 -3.70 3.88 1.98
C TYR A 96 -5.14 3.44 1.83
N ILE A 97 -5.89 4.16 0.99
CA ILE A 97 -7.32 3.90 0.78
C ILE A 97 -7.49 2.49 0.21
N LYS A 98 -6.69 2.09 -0.78
CA LYS A 98 -6.72 0.74 -1.37
C LYS A 98 -6.43 -0.34 -0.32
N ARG A 99 -5.33 -0.22 0.43
CA ARG A 99 -4.99 -1.17 1.50
C ARG A 99 -6.12 -1.30 2.51
N ASN A 100 -6.64 -0.19 3.00
CA ASN A 100 -7.69 -0.18 4.02
C ASN A 100 -8.97 -0.85 3.50
N ILE A 101 -9.35 -0.54 2.27
CA ILE A 101 -10.53 -1.14 1.65
C ILE A 101 -10.34 -2.64 1.41
N LEU A 102 -9.20 -3.07 0.87
CA LEU A 102 -8.87 -4.48 0.69
C LEU A 102 -8.89 -5.25 2.01
N SER A 103 -8.30 -4.68 3.06
CA SER A 103 -8.23 -5.31 4.40
C SER A 103 -9.60 -5.49 5.07
N HIS A 104 -10.59 -4.70 4.66
CA HIS A 104 -11.95 -4.72 5.22
C HIS A 104 -13.00 -5.19 4.20
N SER A 105 -12.57 -5.74 3.07
CA SER A 105 -13.49 -6.27 2.07
C SER A 105 -13.92 -7.69 2.44
N ASN A 106 -15.18 -8.00 2.19
CA ASN A 106 -15.67 -9.37 2.19
C ASN A 106 -15.31 -10.02 0.85
N ILE A 107 -14.66 -11.18 0.94
CA ILE A 107 -14.14 -11.95 -0.18
C ILE A 107 -14.65 -13.38 -0.02
N LYS A 108 -15.21 -13.94 -1.09
CA LYS A 108 -15.61 -15.35 -1.15
C LYS A 108 -14.91 -16.03 -2.32
N LEU A 109 -14.54 -17.29 -2.15
CA LEU A 109 -14.01 -18.10 -3.24
C LEU A 109 -15.07 -18.20 -4.36
N GLY A 110 -14.64 -18.02 -5.61
CA GLY A 110 -15.52 -17.98 -6.79
C GLY A 110 -16.20 -16.64 -7.04
N GLN A 111 -16.04 -15.66 -6.16
CA GLN A 111 -16.60 -14.32 -6.35
C GLN A 111 -15.65 -13.45 -7.19
N LYS A 112 -16.18 -12.88 -8.28
CA LYS A 112 -15.45 -12.04 -9.24
C LYS A 112 -15.29 -10.58 -8.80
N TYR A 113 -15.38 -10.30 -7.50
CA TYR A 113 -15.32 -8.94 -6.97
C TYR A 113 -15.24 -8.97 -5.44
N PHE A 114 -14.80 -7.85 -4.88
CA PHE A 114 -14.70 -7.62 -3.45
C PHE A 114 -15.90 -6.77 -3.03
N LEU A 115 -16.47 -7.05 -1.86
CA LEU A 115 -17.55 -6.24 -1.30
C LEU A 115 -17.03 -5.42 -0.12
N TYR A 116 -17.10 -4.11 -0.23
CA TYR A 116 -16.70 -3.21 0.84
C TYR A 116 -17.88 -2.37 1.30
N ARG A 117 -18.08 -2.30 2.61
CA ARG A 117 -19.10 -1.44 3.22
C ARG A 117 -18.42 -0.19 3.81
N PRO A 118 -18.58 1.00 3.22
CA PRO A 118 -18.03 2.22 3.79
C PRO A 118 -18.66 2.52 5.15
N LYS A 119 -17.82 2.91 6.13
CA LYS A 119 -18.29 3.27 7.47
C LYS A 119 -19.09 4.59 7.50
N ASN A 120 -18.79 5.51 6.58
CA ASN A 120 -19.43 6.82 6.51
C ASN A 120 -19.33 7.42 5.09
N ARG A 121 -20.01 8.56 4.87
CA ARG A 121 -20.05 9.26 3.59
C ARG A 121 -18.67 9.68 3.07
N LYS A 122 -17.77 10.10 3.96
CA LYS A 122 -16.38 10.45 3.58
C LYS A 122 -15.66 9.26 2.97
N LYS A 123 -15.74 8.09 3.61
CA LYS A 123 -15.13 6.84 3.11
C LYS A 123 -15.76 6.36 1.81
N LEU A 124 -17.04 6.60 1.61
CA LEU A 124 -17.72 6.33 0.35
C LEU A 124 -17.16 7.18 -0.80
N ILE A 125 -16.99 8.48 -0.58
CA ILE A 125 -16.42 9.41 -1.58
C ILE A 125 -14.96 9.03 -1.89
N GLU A 126 -14.14 8.83 -0.84
CA GLU A 126 -12.74 8.40 -0.99
C GLU A 126 -12.62 7.10 -1.79
N ALA A 127 -13.47 6.11 -1.51
CA ALA A 127 -13.50 4.86 -2.26
C ALA A 127 -13.91 5.07 -3.72
N GLY A 128 -14.95 5.90 -3.96
CA GLY A 128 -15.42 6.20 -5.30
C GLY A 128 -14.35 6.85 -6.17
N GLU A 129 -13.60 7.80 -5.62
CA GLU A 129 -12.48 8.47 -6.30
C GLU A 129 -11.34 7.50 -6.61
N VAL A 130 -10.90 6.71 -5.63
CA VAL A 130 -9.72 5.84 -5.77
C VAL A 130 -9.95 4.63 -6.68
N PHE A 131 -11.19 4.15 -6.75
CA PHE A 131 -11.58 3.01 -7.59
C PHE A 131 -12.33 3.41 -8.86
N ASN A 132 -12.43 4.71 -9.15
CA ASN A 132 -13.18 5.25 -10.30
C ASN A 132 -14.59 4.65 -10.39
N LEU A 133 -15.31 4.61 -9.26
CA LEU A 133 -16.65 4.00 -9.20
C LEU A 133 -17.72 5.02 -9.59
N ASN A 134 -18.56 4.62 -10.54
CA ASN A 134 -19.73 5.40 -10.91
C ASN A 134 -20.82 5.29 -9.83
N LYS A 135 -21.52 6.41 -9.57
CA LYS A 135 -22.74 6.37 -8.77
C LYS A 135 -23.83 5.64 -9.55
N ILE A 136 -24.52 4.74 -8.87
CA ILE A 136 -25.64 3.99 -9.45
C ILE A 136 -26.93 4.53 -8.82
N PRO A 137 -27.99 4.82 -9.60
CA PRO A 137 -29.30 5.12 -9.03
C PRO A 137 -29.86 3.91 -8.25
N ASN A 138 -30.67 4.14 -7.21
CA ASN A 138 -31.27 3.09 -6.36
C ASN A 138 -30.26 2.14 -5.69
N GLN A 139 -29.24 2.69 -5.04
CA GLN A 139 -28.29 1.89 -4.26
C GLN A 139 -28.95 1.24 -3.03
N ALA A 140 -28.46 0.05 -2.69
CA ALA A 140 -28.84 -0.66 -1.47
C ALA A 140 -28.58 0.19 -0.22
N ASN A 141 -29.40 0.00 0.82
CA ASN A 141 -29.22 0.60 2.14
C ASN A 141 -29.05 -0.51 3.19
N PRO A 142 -27.86 -0.69 3.80
CA PRO A 142 -26.67 0.16 3.67
C PRO A 142 -25.95 0.01 2.32
N ILE A 143 -25.25 1.06 1.89
CA ILE A 143 -24.47 1.06 0.65
C ILE A 143 -23.32 0.06 0.76
N VAL A 144 -23.20 -0.81 -0.24
CA VAL A 144 -22.08 -1.74 -0.40
C VAL A 144 -21.45 -1.49 -1.77
N LEU A 145 -20.13 -1.29 -1.77
CA LEU A 145 -19.35 -1.09 -2.98
C LEU A 145 -18.87 -2.43 -3.52
N LYS A 146 -19.08 -2.63 -4.82
CA LYS A 146 -18.46 -3.70 -5.60
C LYS A 146 -17.14 -3.19 -6.14
N ILE A 147 -16.04 -3.85 -5.77
CA ILE A 147 -14.69 -3.51 -6.22
C ILE A 147 -14.19 -4.60 -7.13
N ASP A 148 -13.80 -4.21 -8.34
CA ASP A 148 -13.46 -5.11 -9.41
C ASP A 148 -11.99 -4.92 -9.82
N TYR A 149 -11.18 -5.95 -9.56
CA TYR A 149 -9.76 -6.01 -9.94
C TYR A 149 -9.48 -6.73 -11.28
N SER A 150 -10.50 -7.13 -12.04
CA SER A 150 -10.28 -7.68 -13.40
C SER A 150 -9.89 -6.62 -14.41
N ASN A 151 -10.22 -5.36 -14.15
CA ASN A 151 -9.83 -4.26 -15.02
C ASN A 151 -8.30 -4.12 -15.00
N GLU A 152 -7.68 -4.57 -16.09
CA GLU A 152 -6.24 -4.59 -16.25
C GLU A 152 -5.62 -3.20 -16.26
N ILE A 153 -6.30 -2.21 -16.84
CA ILE A 153 -5.82 -0.82 -16.88
C ILE A 153 -5.70 -0.27 -15.44
N ASN A 154 -6.72 -0.47 -14.62
CA ASN A 154 -6.69 -0.04 -13.22
C ASN A 154 -5.62 -0.79 -12.43
N TYR A 155 -5.48 -2.09 -12.65
CA TYR A 155 -4.45 -2.91 -12.03
C TYR A 155 -3.03 -2.43 -12.37
N ILE A 156 -2.74 -2.22 -13.65
CA ILE A 156 -1.45 -1.71 -14.14
C ILE A 156 -1.18 -0.31 -13.57
N ASN A 157 -2.19 0.56 -13.52
CA ASN A 157 -2.05 1.89 -12.93
C ASN A 157 -1.66 1.83 -11.44
N ASP A 158 -2.26 0.93 -10.67
CA ASP A 158 -1.90 0.73 -9.27
C ASP A 158 -0.45 0.28 -9.13
N PHE A 159 -0.03 -0.68 -9.96
CA PHE A 159 1.36 -1.14 -10.02
C PHE A 159 2.33 -0.03 -10.40
N ASN A 160 2.00 0.80 -11.39
CA ASN A 160 2.83 1.93 -11.80
C ASN A 160 3.02 2.93 -10.66
N ILE A 161 1.98 3.20 -9.87
CA ILE A 161 2.06 4.08 -8.70
C ILE A 161 2.99 3.47 -7.64
N ILE A 162 2.82 2.18 -7.33
CA ILE A 162 3.65 1.44 -6.37
C ILE A 162 5.12 1.47 -6.83
N GLN A 163 5.37 1.14 -8.10
CA GLN A 163 6.70 1.10 -8.68
C GLN A 163 7.36 2.48 -8.64
N PHE A 164 6.62 3.53 -9.00
CA PHE A 164 7.13 4.90 -8.92
C PHE A 164 7.49 5.30 -7.48
N LEU A 165 6.63 4.99 -6.51
CA LEU A 165 6.90 5.26 -5.10
C LEU A 165 8.16 4.52 -4.62
N ASP A 166 8.30 3.22 -4.90
CA ASP A 166 9.44 2.41 -4.50
C ASP A 166 10.73 2.81 -5.24
N GLN A 167 10.73 2.74 -6.57
CA GLN A 167 11.94 2.79 -7.37
C GLN A 167 12.41 4.21 -7.65
N GLN A 168 11.55 5.22 -7.51
CA GLN A 168 11.93 6.61 -7.77
C GLN A 168 11.88 7.46 -6.51
N TYR A 169 10.74 7.51 -5.82
CA TYR A 169 10.59 8.45 -4.71
C TYR A 169 11.35 7.99 -3.46
N PHE A 170 11.08 6.77 -2.96
CA PHE A 170 11.75 6.25 -1.76
C PHE A 170 13.24 5.99 -1.99
N LEU A 171 13.64 5.58 -3.19
CA LEU A 171 15.06 5.52 -3.56
C LEU A 171 15.74 6.89 -3.36
N LYS A 172 15.14 7.97 -3.88
CA LYS A 172 15.68 9.33 -3.72
C LYS A 172 15.72 9.75 -2.24
N GLU A 173 14.69 9.45 -1.46
CA GLU A 173 14.69 9.76 -0.03
C GLU A 173 15.75 8.95 0.73
N ALA A 174 15.97 7.68 0.40
CA ALA A 174 17.03 6.88 1.00
C ALA A 174 18.43 7.44 0.68
N VAL A 175 18.67 7.84 -0.57
CA VAL A 175 19.94 8.47 -0.99
C VAL A 175 20.20 9.75 -0.19
N LYS A 176 19.18 10.59 0.04
CA LYS A 176 19.31 11.80 0.90
C LYS A 176 19.65 11.48 2.36
N LEU A 177 19.46 10.24 2.80
CA LEU A 177 19.80 9.76 4.14
C LEU A 177 21.08 8.95 4.18
N ASP A 178 21.82 8.89 3.08
CA ASP A 178 22.98 8.02 2.90
C ASP A 178 22.67 6.55 3.18
N VAL A 179 21.46 6.09 2.85
CA VAL A 179 21.01 4.69 3.06
C VAL A 179 21.13 3.90 1.76
N ILE A 180 21.69 2.69 1.83
CA ILE A 180 21.70 1.76 0.70
C ILE A 180 20.28 1.21 0.52
N TYR A 181 19.59 1.61 -0.55
CA TYR A 181 18.16 1.31 -0.74
C TYR A 181 17.84 -0.19 -0.78
N SER A 182 18.75 -1.02 -1.33
CA SER A 182 18.56 -2.47 -1.38
C SER A 182 18.48 -3.11 0.02
N HIS A 183 19.00 -2.47 1.07
CA HIS A 183 18.91 -2.97 2.44
C HIS A 183 17.53 -2.69 3.07
N LEU A 184 16.71 -1.81 2.47
CA LEU A 184 15.34 -1.56 2.90
C LEU A 184 14.35 -2.60 2.36
N ARG A 185 14.70 -3.26 1.25
CA ARG A 185 13.93 -4.33 0.61
C ARG A 185 14.06 -5.61 1.43
#